data_AF-A0A3P7LD73-F1
#
_entry.id   AF-A0A3P7LD73-F1
#
_cell.length_a   1.000
_cell.length_b   1.000
_cell.length_c   1.000
_cell.angle_alpha   90.00
_cell.angle_beta   90.00
_cell.angle_gamma   90.00
#
_symmetry.space_group_name_H-M   'P 1'
#
loop_
_entity.id
_entity.type
_entity.pdbx_description
1 polymer ?
#
loop_
_entity_poly.entity_id
_entity_poly.type
_entity_poly.pdbx_seq_one_letter_code
_entity_poly.pdbx_strand_id
1 'polypeptide(L)'
;MTHKRSVAAAAGTHIAEGNPVPKPNFFIELCELVHQKVPAHALDVTETVDRERMFWRELYRWVELEEMYDHVIGEFSPPEITRLDYRAIRKFQAHLKQSKSTSPVIEAF
;
A
#
# COMPACT_ATOMS: atom_id res chain seq x y z
N MET A 1 29.95 28.96 48.68
CA MET A 1 30.41 28.15 47.54
C MET A 1 29.20 27.64 46.78
N THR A 2 28.93 28.17 45.59
CA THR A 2 27.98 27.58 44.65
C THR A 2 28.32 28.09 43.25
N HIS A 3 29.08 27.28 42.51
CA HIS A 3 29.35 27.51 41.08
C HIS A 3 28.08 27.21 40.28
N LYS A 4 27.53 28.21 39.58
CA LYS A 4 26.61 27.96 38.46
C LYS A 4 27.43 27.92 37.17
N ARG A 5 27.63 26.71 36.66
CA ARG A 5 28.22 26.44 35.34
C ARG A 5 27.23 26.89 34.25
N SER A 6 27.71 27.75 33.37
CA SER A 6 27.16 28.01 32.04
C SER A 6 27.42 26.80 31.14
N VAL A 7 26.41 26.34 30.39
CA VAL A 7 26.60 25.54 29.18
C VAL A 7 25.75 26.15 28.07
N ALA A 8 26.44 26.50 27.00
CA ALA A 8 25.95 27.21 25.83
C ALA A 8 24.89 26.42 25.07
N ALA A 9 23.91 27.16 24.52
CA ALA A 9 22.98 26.67 23.53
C ALA A 9 23.75 26.21 22.28
N ALA A 10 23.59 24.94 21.92
CA ALA A 10 24.09 24.42 20.65
C ALA A 10 23.27 25.03 19.51
N ALA A 11 23.89 25.96 18.78
CA ALA A 11 23.41 26.41 17.49
C ALA A 11 23.46 25.23 16.50
N GLY A 12 22.31 24.60 16.30
CA GLY A 12 22.10 23.60 15.25
C GLY A 12 21.74 24.29 13.94
N THR A 13 22.69 24.27 13.01
CA THR A 13 22.62 24.55 11.57
C THR A 13 21.22 24.55 10.94
N HIS A 14 20.76 25.73 10.49
CA HIS A 14 19.77 25.85 9.42
C HIS A 14 20.36 25.23 8.15
N ILE A 15 19.95 24.02 7.81
CA ILE A 15 20.22 23.47 6.47
C ILE A 15 19.30 24.23 5.51
N ALA A 16 19.90 24.91 4.54
CA ALA A 16 19.20 25.61 3.48
C ALA A 16 18.21 24.65 2.78
N GLU A 17 16.95 25.07 2.69
CA GLU A 17 15.91 24.38 1.95
C GLU A 17 16.27 24.41 0.45
N GLY A 18 17.01 23.40 0.00
CA GLY A 18 17.10 23.08 -1.42
C GLY A 18 15.71 22.69 -1.93
N ASN A 19 15.37 23.11 -3.16
CA ASN A 19 14.10 22.76 -3.80
C ASN A 19 13.77 21.27 -3.56
N PRO A 20 12.63 20.95 -2.92
CA PRO A 20 12.29 19.56 -2.68
C PRO A 20 12.14 18.87 -4.03
N VAL A 21 12.86 17.76 -4.21
CA VAL A 21 12.65 16.85 -5.35
C VAL A 21 11.15 16.50 -5.36
N PRO A 22 10.44 16.67 -6.50
CA PRO A 22 9.02 16.37 -6.54
C PRO A 22 8.79 14.93 -6.14
N LYS A 23 8.05 14.73 -5.05
CA LYS A 23 7.71 13.40 -4.56
C LYS A 23 6.85 12.71 -5.62
N PRO A 24 7.24 11.52 -6.10
CA PRO A 24 6.40 10.79 -7.04
C PRO A 24 5.06 10.46 -6.37
N ASN A 25 3.98 10.88 -7.02
CA ASN A 25 2.62 10.59 -6.58
C ASN A 25 2.21 9.24 -7.20
N PHE A 26 2.23 8.19 -6.39
CA PHE A 26 1.79 6.86 -6.81
C PHE A 26 0.37 6.63 -6.35
N PHE A 27 -0.48 6.17 -7.28
CA PHE A 27 -1.70 5.47 -6.97
C PHE A 27 -1.41 3.97 -6.96
N ILE A 28 -1.70 3.29 -5.85
CA ILE A 28 -1.50 1.84 -5.71
C ILE A 28 -2.85 1.23 -5.33
N GLU A 29 -3.21 0.13 -5.99
CA GLU A 29 -4.41 -0.64 -5.70
C GLU A 29 -4.01 -2.10 -5.40
N LEU A 30 -4.64 -2.69 -4.38
CA LEU A 30 -4.52 -4.11 -4.06
C LEU A 30 -5.84 -4.81 -4.38
N CYS A 31 -5.81 -5.70 -5.38
CA CYS A 31 -6.95 -6.52 -5.76
C CYS A 31 -6.74 -7.99 -5.37
N GLU A 32 -7.82 -8.70 -5.11
CA GLU A 32 -7.87 -10.15 -4.95
C GLU A 32 -8.74 -10.77 -6.05
N LEU A 33 -8.29 -11.88 -6.62
CA LEU A 33 -9.09 -12.66 -7.56
C LEU A 33 -10.05 -13.56 -6.77
N VAL A 34 -11.36 -13.35 -6.94
CA VAL A 34 -12.39 -14.08 -6.19
C VAL A 34 -13.38 -14.79 -7.11
N HIS A 35 -13.93 -15.91 -6.62
CA HIS A 35 -15.04 -16.63 -7.26
C HIS A 35 -16.33 -16.42 -6.46
N GLN A 36 -17.11 -15.38 -6.77
CA GLN A 36 -18.30 -15.00 -6.00
C GLN A 36 -19.37 -14.39 -6.91
N LYS A 37 -20.58 -14.18 -6.36
CA LYS A 37 -21.58 -13.31 -6.99
C LYS A 37 -21.01 -11.90 -7.11
N VAL A 38 -21.17 -11.31 -8.27
CA VAL A 38 -20.64 -9.98 -8.57
C VAL A 38 -21.56 -8.94 -7.93
N PRO A 39 -21.01 -7.93 -7.23
CA PRO A 39 -21.82 -6.83 -6.75
C PRO A 39 -22.55 -6.12 -7.90
N ALA A 40 -23.79 -5.70 -7.67
CA ALA A 40 -24.61 -5.07 -8.72
C ALA A 40 -23.96 -3.83 -9.34
N HIS A 41 -23.16 -3.08 -8.58
CA HIS A 41 -22.42 -1.91 -9.07
C HIS A 41 -21.27 -2.25 -10.03
N ALA A 42 -20.83 -3.51 -10.06
CA ALA A 42 -19.74 -4.01 -10.89
C ALA A 42 -20.24 -4.87 -12.07
N LEU A 43 -21.55 -4.95 -12.25
CA LEU A 43 -22.18 -5.60 -13.40
C LEU A 43 -22.46 -4.56 -14.48
N ASP A 44 -22.17 -4.92 -15.73
CA ASP A 44 -22.65 -4.12 -16.86
C ASP A 44 -24.18 -4.26 -16.96
N VAL A 45 -24.87 -3.24 -17.51
CA VAL A 45 -26.35 -3.15 -17.49
C VAL A 45 -27.03 -4.37 -18.15
N THR A 46 -26.30 -5.12 -18.97
CA THR A 46 -26.74 -6.33 -19.68
C THR A 46 -26.46 -7.66 -18.96
N GLU A 47 -25.79 -7.65 -17.80
CA GLU A 47 -25.35 -8.87 -17.14
C GLU A 47 -26.36 -9.41 -16.11
N THR A 48 -26.52 -10.74 -16.06
CA THR A 48 -27.40 -11.39 -15.09
C THR A 48 -26.77 -11.40 -13.69
N VAL A 49 -27.48 -10.84 -12.71
CA VAL A 49 -27.03 -10.58 -11.33
C VAL A 49 -26.65 -11.83 -10.53
N ASP A 50 -27.10 -13.01 -10.94
CA ASP A 50 -27.01 -14.24 -10.14
C ASP A 50 -25.93 -15.24 -10.54
N ARG A 51 -25.00 -14.89 -11.44
CA ARG A 51 -23.91 -15.79 -11.82
C ARG A 51 -22.67 -15.55 -10.94
N GLU A 52 -22.20 -16.62 -10.32
CA GLU A 52 -20.83 -16.65 -9.79
C GLU A 52 -19.85 -16.56 -10.95
N ARG A 53 -18.86 -15.66 -10.85
CA ARG A 53 -17.76 -15.56 -11.81
C ARG A 53 -16.47 -15.21 -11.11
N MET A 54 -15.37 -15.47 -11.80
CA MET A 54 -14.05 -15.00 -11.39
C MET A 54 -13.92 -13.52 -11.74
N PHE A 55 -13.62 -12.67 -10.76
CA PHE A 55 -13.34 -11.26 -11.00
C PHE A 55 -12.29 -10.70 -10.01
N TRP A 56 -11.61 -9.63 -10.41
CA TRP A 56 -10.70 -8.89 -9.55
C TRP A 56 -11.50 -7.95 -8.65
N ARG A 57 -11.32 -8.10 -7.36
CA ARG A 57 -12.00 -7.35 -6.32
C ARG A 57 -11.00 -6.44 -5.61
N GLU A 58 -11.19 -5.14 -5.69
CA GLU A 58 -10.39 -4.15 -4.96
C GLU A 58 -10.58 -4.33 -3.44
N LEU A 59 -9.47 -4.34 -2.69
CA LEU A 59 -9.48 -4.49 -1.23
C LEU A 59 -8.93 -3.25 -0.53
N TYR A 60 -7.85 -2.68 -1.06
CA TYR A 60 -7.16 -1.52 -0.49
C TYR A 60 -6.63 -0.63 -1.61
N ARG A 61 -6.49 0.66 -1.33
CA ARG A 61 -5.78 1.61 -2.19
C ARG A 61 -4.91 2.56 -1.38
N TRP A 62 -3.91 3.13 -2.06
CA TRP A 62 -3.02 4.13 -1.50
C TRP A 62 -2.87 5.34 -2.42
N VAL A 63 -3.12 6.52 -1.85
CA VAL A 63 -2.65 7.83 -2.33
C VAL A 63 -1.95 8.48 -1.14
N GLU A 64 -0.71 8.06 -0.91
CA GLU A 64 0.09 8.32 0.31
C GLU A 64 -0.44 7.68 1.61
N LEU A 65 -1.75 7.70 1.83
CA LEU A 65 -2.45 7.05 2.94
C LEU A 65 -3.28 5.86 2.42
N GLU A 66 -3.54 4.92 3.31
CA GLU A 66 -4.29 3.69 3.05
C GLU A 66 -5.78 3.89 3.25
N GLU A 67 -6.56 3.36 2.33
CA GLU A 67 -8.01 3.22 2.46
C GLU A 67 -8.38 1.76 2.18
N MET A 68 -9.17 1.14 3.06
CA MET A 68 -9.71 -0.21 2.90
C MET A 68 -11.11 -0.13 2.32
N TYR A 69 -11.42 -0.96 1.32
CA TYR A 69 -12.77 -1.04 0.77
C TYR A 69 -13.63 -2.04 1.55
N ASP A 70 -14.75 -1.57 2.08
CA ASP A 70 -15.75 -2.41 2.74
C ASP A 70 -16.84 -2.82 1.74
N HIS A 71 -16.77 -4.07 1.29
CA HIS A 71 -17.72 -4.64 0.34
C HIS A 71 -19.16 -4.79 0.88
N VAL A 72 -19.36 -4.73 2.19
CA VAL A 72 -20.70 -4.85 2.80
C VAL A 72 -21.48 -3.55 2.60
N ILE A 73 -20.82 -2.41 2.77
CA ILE A 73 -21.43 -1.08 2.63
C ILE A 73 -21.13 -0.40 1.28
N GLY A 74 -20.09 -0.85 0.57
CA GLY A 74 -19.67 -0.29 -0.72
C GLY A 74 -18.90 1.03 -0.60
N GLU A 75 -18.19 1.23 0.52
CA GLU A 75 -17.48 2.47 0.81
C GLU A 75 -16.04 2.20 1.25
N PHE A 76 -15.17 3.21 1.07
CA PHE A 76 -13.81 3.18 1.59
C PHE A 76 -13.75 3.70 3.02
N SER A 77 -12.88 3.10 3.83
CA SER A 77 -12.53 3.63 5.14
C SER A 77 -11.91 5.03 5.00
N PRO A 78 -11.95 5.87 6.06
CA PRO A 78 -11.14 7.07 6.11
C PRO A 78 -9.65 6.76 5.85
N PRO A 79 -8.89 7.72 5.31
CA PRO A 79 -7.48 7.53 5.00
C PRO A 79 -6.64 7.43 6.27
N GLU A 80 -5.83 6.38 6.38
CA GLU A 80 -5.00 6.10 7.55
C GLU A 80 -3.53 5.81 7.20
N ILE A 81 -2.64 5.95 8.18
CA ILE A 81 -1.23 5.56 8.02
C ILE A 81 -1.15 4.03 8.00
N THR A 82 -0.59 3.47 6.93
CA THR A 82 -0.37 2.03 6.79
C THR A 82 0.37 1.42 7.98
N ARG A 83 -0.22 0.35 8.53
CA ARG A 83 0.36 -0.45 9.61
C ARG A 83 0.71 -1.84 9.08
N LEU A 84 2.00 -2.07 8.87
CA LEU A 84 2.48 -3.36 8.37
C LEU A 84 2.83 -4.32 9.51
N ASP A 85 2.31 -5.54 9.43
CA ASP A 85 2.73 -6.62 10.33
C ASP A 85 4.17 -7.04 10.02
N TYR A 86 5.01 -7.04 11.05
CA TYR A 86 6.38 -7.54 11.00
C TYR A 86 6.48 -8.95 10.41
N ARG A 87 5.56 -9.85 10.77
CA ARG A 87 5.57 -11.23 10.24
C ARG A 87 5.32 -11.26 8.73
N ALA A 88 4.39 -10.42 8.25
CA ALA A 88 4.09 -10.29 6.84
C ALA A 88 5.31 -9.74 6.06
N ILE A 89 5.98 -8.71 6.59
CA ILE A 89 7.21 -8.16 5.99
C ILE A 89 8.29 -9.24 5.87
N ARG A 90 8.51 -10.03 6.94
CA ARG A 90 9.52 -11.10 6.93
C ARG A 90 9.20 -12.19 5.91
N LYS A 91 7.94 -12.58 5.80
CA LYS A 91 7.47 -13.54 4.77
C LYS A 91 7.71 -12.99 3.36
N PHE A 92 7.39 -11.73 3.13
CA PHE A 92 7.60 -11.06 1.84
C PHE A 92 9.09 -11.02 1.45
N GLN A 93 9.96 -10.61 2.37
CA GLN A 93 11.41 -10.59 2.15
C GLN A 93 11.98 -11.97 1.81
N ALA A 94 11.47 -13.04 2.45
CA ALA A 94 11.89 -14.40 2.13
C ALA A 94 11.50 -14.80 0.71
N HIS A 95 10.28 -14.49 0.27
CA HIS A 95 9.81 -14.76 -1.10
C HIS A 95 10.65 -14.01 -2.14
N LEU A 96 10.96 -12.73 -1.90
CA LEU A 96 11.80 -11.96 -2.82
C LEU A 96 13.19 -12.59 -3.01
N LYS A 97 13.80 -13.12 -1.95
CA LYS A 97 15.12 -13.78 -2.03
C LYS A 97 15.05 -15.09 -2.84
N GLN A 98 13.99 -15.88 -2.67
CA GLN A 98 13.79 -17.13 -3.41
C GLN A 98 13.52 -16.87 -4.90
N SER A 99 12.73 -15.83 -5.22
CA SER A 99 12.45 -15.45 -6.61
C SER A 99 13.70 -14.99 -7.38
N LYS A 100 14.71 -14.44 -6.69
CA LYS A 100 15.99 -14.05 -7.31
C LYS A 100 16.95 -15.22 -7.55
N SER A 101 16.80 -16.33 -6.82
CA SER A 101 17.60 -17.55 -7.04
C SER A 101 17.05 -18.44 -8.16
N THR A 102 15.81 -18.19 -8.60
CA THR A 102 15.21 -18.84 -9.77
C THR A 102 15.09 -17.80 -10.88
N SER A 103 16.18 -17.60 -11.65
CA SER A 103 16.03 -16.91 -12.93
C SER A 103 15.07 -17.72 -13.80
N PRO A 104 13.97 -17.15 -14.31
CA PRO A 104 13.15 -17.85 -15.27
C PRO A 104 13.97 -18.01 -16.55
N VAL A 105 14.25 -19.25 -16.92
CA VAL A 105 14.55 -19.58 -18.31
C VAL A 105 13.25 -19.27 -19.06
N ILE A 106 13.20 -18.12 -19.73
CA ILE A 106 12.14 -17.83 -20.67
C ILE A 106 12.44 -18.71 -21.89
N GLU A 107 11.92 -19.94 -21.90
CA GLU A 107 11.74 -20.65 -23.16
C GLU A 107 10.61 -19.94 -23.91
N ALA A 108 11.00 -19.16 -24.91
CA ALA A 108 10.06 -18.62 -25.88
C ALA A 108 9.50 -19.79 -26.70
N PHE A 109 8.19 -19.99 -26.61
CA PHE A 109 7.39 -20.72 -27.59
C PHE A 109 6.29 -19.79 -28.10
#